data_AF-A0A2E5KQ54-F1
#
_entry.id   AF-A0A2E5KQ54-F1
#
_cell.length_a   1.000
_cell.length_b   1.000
_cell.length_c   1.000
_cell.angle_alpha   90.00
_cell.angle_beta   90.00
_cell.angle_gamma   90.00
#
_symmetry.space_group_name_H-M   'P 1'
#
loop_
_entity.id
_entity.type
_entity.pdbx_description
1 polymer ?
#
loop_
_entity_poly.entity_id
_entity_poly.type
_entity_poly.pdbx_seq_one_letter_code
_entity_poly.pdbx_strand_id
1 'polypeptide(L)'
;MCERREHAGGTPEAEQSFGEWHPLVPFDYNAVEETPKDESLYTIDEVAEALGEIVRWLVNDGRCQQRGVHHRAVALAFLIQPTFIGITSQVELAKRLGLSEAQTSEIVRSFVERFGFMAGHLRNRCRKACKEAKRA
;
A
#
# COMPACT_ATOMS: atom_id res chain seq x y z
N MET A 1 -19.07 33.98 65.64
CA MET A 1 -18.54 34.86 64.58
C MET A 1 -18.48 34.04 63.31
N CYS A 2 -19.31 34.39 62.32
CA CYS A 2 -19.29 33.82 60.98
C CYS A 2 -17.96 34.12 60.29
N GLU A 3 -17.42 33.15 59.57
CA GLU A 3 -17.01 33.35 58.17
C GLU A 3 -16.93 31.98 57.47
N ARG A 4 -18.10 31.52 57.04
CA ARG A 4 -18.27 30.50 56.02
C ARG A 4 -17.76 31.15 54.72
N ARG A 5 -16.49 30.93 54.36
CA ARG A 5 -15.98 31.35 53.06
C ARG A 5 -16.57 30.45 51.99
N GLU A 6 -17.47 31.04 51.25
CA GLU A 6 -18.09 30.60 50.02
C GLU A 6 -17.00 30.07 49.06
N HIS A 7 -16.91 28.76 48.89
CA HIS A 7 -16.21 28.21 47.74
C HIS A 7 -17.22 28.21 46.58
N ALA A 8 -17.23 29.33 45.86
CA ALA A 8 -17.86 29.43 44.56
C ALA A 8 -17.45 28.21 43.71
N GLY A 9 -18.44 27.56 43.10
CA GLY A 9 -18.28 26.41 42.22
C GLY A 9 -17.55 26.76 40.93
N GLY A 10 -16.26 27.06 41.03
CA GLY A 10 -15.33 27.11 39.92
C GLY A 10 -14.62 25.76 39.81
N THR A 11 -14.62 25.19 38.61
CA THR A 11 -13.74 24.06 38.27
C THR A 11 -12.30 24.42 38.66
N PRO A 12 -11.58 23.61 39.45
CA PRO A 12 -10.23 23.95 39.86
C PRO A 12 -9.34 24.07 38.62
N GLU A 13 -8.62 25.19 38.47
CA GLU A 13 -7.74 25.49 37.32
C GLU A 13 -6.40 24.71 37.36
N ALA A 14 -6.19 23.91 38.40
CA ALA A 14 -4.98 23.13 38.61
C ALA A 14 -5.28 21.86 39.40
N GLU A 15 -4.61 20.76 39.05
CA GLU A 15 -4.67 19.49 39.76
C GLU A 15 -3.36 19.28 40.53
N GLN A 16 -3.47 18.91 41.81
CA GLN A 16 -2.30 18.66 42.65
C GLN A 16 -1.87 17.20 42.50
N SER A 17 -0.66 16.97 41.96
CA SER A 17 -0.07 15.64 41.86
C SER A 17 1.33 15.65 42.47
N PHE A 18 1.67 14.63 43.27
CA PHE A 18 2.98 14.50 43.94
C PHE A 18 3.46 15.71 44.77
N GLY A 19 2.54 16.54 45.26
CA GLY A 19 2.85 17.72 46.07
C GLY A 19 3.09 19.00 45.25
N GLU A 20 3.04 18.93 43.93
CA GLU A 20 3.15 20.08 43.02
C GLU A 20 1.81 20.39 42.36
N TRP A 21 1.55 21.68 42.12
CA TRP A 21 0.35 22.15 41.42
C TRP A 21 0.61 22.14 39.92
N HIS A 22 -0.10 21.29 39.18
CA HIS A 22 -0.03 21.26 37.72
C HIS A 22 -1.20 22.05 37.14
N PRO A 23 -0.96 23.08 36.30
CA PRO A 23 -2.03 23.77 35.61
C PRO A 23 -2.77 22.78 34.70
N LEU A 24 -4.10 22.79 34.74
CA LEU A 24 -4.93 22.02 33.81
C LEU A 24 -4.90 22.73 32.45
N VAL A 25 -3.79 22.57 31.73
CA VAL A 25 -3.70 23.03 30.35
C VAL A 25 -4.60 22.09 29.54
N PRO A 26 -5.66 22.60 28.87
CA PRO A 26 -6.44 21.75 27.98
C PRO A 26 -5.51 21.19 26.92
N PHE A 27 -5.49 19.85 26.80
CA PHE A 27 -4.74 19.19 25.75
C PHE A 27 -5.32 19.65 24.40
N ASP A 28 -4.54 20.42 23.65
CA ASP A 28 -4.99 20.93 22.36
C ASP A 28 -4.95 19.80 21.34
N TYR A 29 -6.11 19.17 21.14
CA TYR A 29 -6.29 18.14 20.11
C TYR A 29 -6.03 18.67 18.70
N ASN A 30 -5.99 19.99 18.48
CA ASN A 30 -5.63 20.61 17.20
C ASN A 30 -4.12 20.83 17.05
N ALA A 31 -3.31 20.62 18.10
CA ALA A 31 -1.85 20.71 18.03
C ALA A 31 -1.21 19.47 17.37
N VAL A 32 -2.01 18.43 17.09
CA VAL A 32 -1.59 17.33 16.21
C VAL A 32 -1.75 17.84 14.78
N GLU A 33 -0.70 18.47 14.24
CA GLU A 33 -0.62 18.72 12.81
C GLU A 33 -0.78 17.37 12.09
N GLU A 34 -1.89 17.20 11.37
CA GLU A 34 -2.06 16.05 10.48
C GLU A 34 -0.87 16.05 9.53
N THR A 35 0.00 15.04 9.65
CA THR A 35 1.12 14.86 8.73
C THR A 35 0.57 14.96 7.31
N PRO A 36 1.06 15.90 6.49
CA PRO A 36 0.50 16.11 5.16
C PRO A 36 0.51 14.78 4.43
N LYS A 37 -0.67 14.31 4.03
CA LYS A 37 -0.82 13.05 3.32
C LYS A 37 -0.04 13.17 2.02
N ASP A 38 1.14 12.59 1.99
CA ASP A 38 1.92 12.49 0.76
C ASP A 38 1.16 11.56 -0.19
N GLU A 39 0.48 12.14 -1.17
CA GLU A 39 -0.26 11.43 -2.22
C GLU A 39 0.64 10.48 -3.04
N SER A 40 1.96 10.54 -2.85
CA SER A 40 2.91 9.60 -3.44
C SER A 40 3.06 8.29 -2.67
N LEU A 41 2.66 8.25 -1.39
CA LEU A 41 2.74 7.10 -0.49
C LEU A 41 1.41 6.34 -0.45
N TYR A 42 1.51 5.03 -0.62
CA TYR A 42 0.35 4.14 -0.48
C TYR A 42 0.08 3.88 0.99
N THR A 43 -1.21 3.85 1.38
CA THR A 43 -1.59 3.38 2.71
C THR A 43 -1.41 1.87 2.81
N ILE A 44 -1.29 1.35 4.03
CA ILE A 44 -1.24 -0.10 4.27
C ILE A 44 -2.49 -0.78 3.71
N ASP A 45 -3.64 -0.13 3.83
CA ASP A 45 -4.92 -0.64 3.33
C ASP A 45 -4.95 -0.72 1.79
N GLU A 46 -4.43 0.29 1.10
CA GLU A 46 -4.30 0.28 -0.36
C GLU A 46 -3.37 -0.83 -0.86
N VAL A 47 -2.27 -1.08 -0.14
CA VAL A 47 -1.36 -2.19 -0.42
C VAL A 47 -2.04 -3.53 -0.16
N ALA A 48 -2.77 -3.67 0.95
CA ALA A 48 -3.48 -4.88 1.30
C ALA A 48 -4.58 -5.22 0.28
N GLU A 49 -5.33 -4.22 -0.18
CA GLU A 49 -6.35 -4.37 -1.22
C GLU A 49 -5.73 -4.81 -2.56
N ALA A 50 -4.64 -4.15 -2.98
CA ALA A 50 -3.91 -4.53 -4.19
C ALA A 50 -3.38 -5.98 -4.13
N LEU A 51 -2.81 -6.39 -2.99
CA LEU A 51 -2.36 -7.76 -2.79
C LEU A 51 -3.54 -8.75 -2.81
N GLY A 52 -4.68 -8.38 -2.25
CA GLY A 52 -5.91 -9.17 -2.31
C GLY A 52 -6.37 -9.45 -3.75
N GLU A 53 -6.36 -8.43 -4.61
CA GLU A 53 -6.69 -8.59 -6.02
C GLU A 53 -5.70 -9.48 -6.78
N ILE A 54 -4.39 -9.35 -6.49
CA ILE A 54 -3.35 -10.21 -7.08
C ILE A 54 -3.58 -11.68 -6.68
N VAL A 55 -3.85 -11.93 -5.40
CA VAL A 55 -4.16 -13.28 -4.91
C VAL A 55 -5.41 -13.83 -5.59
N ARG A 56 -6.46 -13.02 -5.77
CA ARG A 56 -7.68 -13.45 -6.46
C ARG A 56 -7.43 -13.80 -7.93
N TRP A 57 -6.64 -13.01 -8.64
CA TRP A 57 -6.24 -13.29 -10.03
C TRP A 57 -5.43 -14.58 -10.14
N LEU A 58 -4.46 -14.79 -9.23
CA LEU A 58 -3.67 -16.02 -9.17
C LEU A 58 -4.58 -17.25 -9.03
N VAL A 59 -5.55 -17.17 -8.11
CA VAL A 59 -6.47 -18.27 -7.76
C VAL A 59 -7.67 -18.37 -8.72
N ASN A 60 -7.68 -17.61 -9.83
CA ASN A 60 -8.72 -17.65 -10.85
C ASN A 60 -10.13 -17.33 -10.33
N ASP A 61 -10.28 -16.30 -9.49
CA ASP A 61 -11.60 -15.94 -8.93
C ASP A 61 -12.32 -17.13 -8.26
N GLY A 62 -11.57 -18.01 -7.59
CA GLY A 62 -12.11 -19.16 -6.84
C GLY A 62 -12.06 -20.50 -7.57
N ARG A 63 -11.56 -20.55 -8.81
CA ARG A 63 -11.29 -21.81 -9.53
C ARG A 63 -9.82 -22.21 -9.37
N CYS A 64 -9.48 -22.75 -8.19
CA CYS A 64 -8.14 -23.17 -7.77
C CYS A 64 -7.54 -24.34 -8.60
N GLN A 65 -7.37 -24.16 -9.90
CA GLN A 65 -6.73 -25.16 -10.76
C GLN A 65 -5.21 -25.05 -10.60
N GLN A 66 -4.58 -26.09 -10.06
CA GLN A 66 -3.14 -26.11 -9.73
C GLN A 66 -2.25 -25.64 -10.90
N ARG A 67 -2.53 -26.12 -12.12
CA ARG A 67 -1.81 -25.72 -13.34
C ARG A 67 -2.02 -24.24 -13.68
N GLY A 68 -3.26 -23.75 -13.56
CA GLY A 68 -3.60 -22.34 -13.80
C GLY A 68 -2.93 -21.40 -12.79
N VAL A 69 -2.94 -21.77 -11.51
CA VAL A 69 -2.26 -21.04 -10.44
C VAL A 69 -0.76 -20.97 -10.70
N HIS A 70 -0.13 -22.10 -11.03
CA HIS A 70 1.30 -22.13 -11.37
C HIS A 70 1.62 -21.21 -12.56
N HIS A 71 0.85 -21.29 -13.66
CA HIS A 71 1.10 -20.46 -14.83
C HIS A 71 1.00 -18.97 -14.50
N ARG A 72 -0.01 -18.56 -13.73
CA ARG A 72 -0.20 -17.17 -13.31
C ARG A 72 0.85 -16.70 -12.32
N ALA A 73 1.29 -17.54 -11.39
CA ALA A 73 2.35 -17.22 -10.44
C ALA A 73 3.68 -16.96 -11.15
N VAL A 74 4.05 -17.80 -12.10
CA VAL A 74 5.28 -17.62 -12.90
C VAL A 74 5.15 -16.39 -13.82
N ALA A 75 3.97 -16.16 -14.42
CA ALA A 75 3.73 -14.95 -15.21
C ALA A 75 3.80 -13.67 -14.35
N LEU A 76 3.29 -13.69 -13.12
CA LEU A 76 3.41 -12.58 -12.17
C LEU A 76 4.87 -12.29 -11.84
N ALA A 77 5.64 -13.34 -11.52
CA ALA A 77 7.06 -13.20 -11.23
C ALA A 77 7.82 -12.61 -12.44
N PHE A 78 7.45 -13.00 -13.66
CA PHE A 78 8.00 -12.43 -14.90
C PHE A 78 7.67 -10.94 -15.05
N LEU A 79 6.45 -10.53 -14.67
CA LEU A 79 5.99 -9.15 -14.82
C LEU A 79 6.56 -8.21 -13.76
N ILE A 80 6.87 -8.70 -12.56
CA ILE A 80 7.42 -7.90 -11.46
C ILE A 80 8.95 -7.89 -11.50
N GLN A 81 9.57 -9.05 -11.61
CA GLN A 81 11.02 -9.22 -11.46
C GLN A 81 11.57 -10.30 -12.40
N PRO A 82 11.63 -10.04 -13.71
CA PRO A 82 12.06 -11.01 -14.72
C PRO A 82 13.49 -11.54 -14.49
N THR A 83 14.36 -10.72 -13.91
CA THR A 83 15.75 -11.08 -13.60
C THR A 83 15.87 -12.15 -12.51
N PHE A 84 14.96 -12.17 -11.53
CA PHE A 84 14.99 -13.15 -10.43
C PHE A 84 14.67 -14.56 -10.92
N ILE A 85 13.74 -14.68 -11.86
CA ILE A 85 13.33 -15.97 -12.43
C ILE A 85 14.14 -16.37 -13.67
N GLY A 86 15.03 -15.51 -14.15
CA GLY A 86 15.85 -15.76 -15.34
C GLY A 86 15.04 -15.83 -16.64
N ILE A 87 13.88 -15.18 -16.73
CA ILE A 87 13.04 -15.15 -17.93
C ILE A 87 13.07 -13.74 -18.51
N THR A 88 13.63 -13.58 -19.70
CA THR A 88 13.89 -12.27 -20.30
C THR A 88 12.88 -11.88 -21.38
N SER A 89 12.08 -12.83 -21.85
CA SER A 89 11.10 -12.60 -22.93
C SER A 89 9.82 -13.41 -22.74
N GLN A 90 8.73 -12.98 -23.39
CA GLN A 90 7.47 -13.73 -23.39
C GLN A 90 7.58 -15.08 -24.13
N VAL A 91 8.49 -15.19 -25.10
CA VAL A 91 8.77 -16.47 -25.79
C VAL A 91 9.40 -17.46 -24.82
N GLU A 92 10.35 -17.01 -24.00
CA GLU A 92 10.97 -17.82 -22.97
C GLU A 92 9.98 -18.18 -21.85
N LEU A 93 9.07 -17.26 -21.50
CA LEU A 93 7.95 -17.54 -20.60
C LEU A 93 7.04 -18.64 -21.17
N ALA A 94 6.65 -18.55 -22.44
CA ALA A 94 5.80 -19.54 -23.09
C ALA A 94 6.44 -20.93 -23.08
N LYS A 95 7.74 -21.01 -23.38
CA LYS A 95 8.54 -22.24 -23.28
C LYS A 95 8.56 -22.78 -21.84
N ARG A 96 8.76 -21.92 -20.84
CA ARG A 96 8.80 -22.31 -19.43
C ARG A 96 7.46 -22.85 -18.93
N LEU A 97 6.36 -22.30 -19.44
CA LEU A 97 4.99 -22.69 -19.09
C LEU A 97 4.47 -23.88 -19.91
N GLY A 98 5.15 -24.26 -21.00
CA GLY A 98 4.64 -25.27 -21.94
C GLY A 98 3.33 -24.82 -22.60
N LEU A 99 3.21 -23.53 -22.89
CA LEU A 99 2.03 -22.89 -23.49
C LEU A 99 2.37 -22.35 -24.88
N SER A 100 1.34 -22.13 -25.70
CA SER A 100 1.51 -21.34 -26.91
C SER A 100 1.79 -19.86 -26.59
N GLU A 101 2.39 -19.14 -27.54
CA GLU A 101 2.60 -17.70 -27.40
C GLU A 101 1.27 -16.94 -27.24
N ALA A 102 0.21 -17.39 -27.92
CA ALA A 102 -1.13 -16.82 -27.80
C ALA A 102 -1.69 -16.98 -26.37
N GLN A 103 -1.59 -18.18 -25.79
CA GLN A 103 -2.04 -18.44 -24.42
C GLN A 103 -1.22 -17.64 -23.40
N THR A 104 0.08 -17.54 -23.60
CA THR A 104 0.97 -16.75 -22.74
C THR A 104 0.65 -15.26 -22.83
N SER A 105 0.45 -14.76 -24.05
CA SER A 105 0.03 -13.37 -24.30
C SER A 105 -1.31 -13.07 -23.64
N GLU A 106 -2.24 -14.02 -23.65
CA GLU A 106 -3.54 -13.85 -22.98
C GLU A 106 -3.41 -13.79 -21.46
N ILE A 107 -2.55 -14.61 -20.85
CA ILE A 107 -2.28 -14.53 -19.40
C ILE A 107 -1.68 -13.16 -19.06
N VAL A 108 -0.66 -12.72 -19.80
CA VAL A 108 -0.02 -11.41 -19.60
C VAL A 108 -1.02 -10.28 -19.81
N ARG A 109 -1.82 -10.33 -20.88
CA ARG A 109 -2.86 -9.36 -21.18
C ARG A 109 -3.90 -9.31 -20.06
N SER A 110 -4.36 -10.46 -19.56
CA SER A 110 -5.34 -10.51 -18.47
C SER A 110 -4.82 -9.82 -17.21
N PHE A 111 -3.52 -9.93 -16.92
CA PHE A 111 -2.89 -9.19 -15.84
C PHE A 111 -2.84 -7.69 -16.15
N VAL A 112 -2.38 -7.30 -17.33
CA VAL A 112 -2.24 -5.90 -17.72
C VAL A 112 -3.59 -5.19 -17.84
N GLU A 113 -4.67 -5.87 -18.24
CA GLU A 113 -6.02 -5.29 -18.28
C GLU A 113 -6.56 -5.11 -16.85
N ARG A 114 -6.38 -6.12 -15.99
CA ARG A 114 -6.92 -6.11 -14.63
C ARG A 114 -6.15 -5.19 -13.67
N PHE A 115 -4.85 -5.07 -13.87
CA PHE A 115 -3.95 -4.23 -13.05
C PHE A 115 -3.39 -3.02 -13.83
N GLY A 116 -3.86 -2.79 -15.05
CA GLY A 116 -3.42 -1.69 -15.92
C GLY A 116 -3.63 -0.30 -15.34
N PHE A 117 -4.67 -0.16 -14.50
CA PHE A 117 -4.95 1.02 -13.71
C PHE A 117 -3.81 1.35 -12.71
N MET A 118 -3.17 0.33 -12.11
CA MET A 118 -1.97 0.50 -11.28
C MET A 118 -0.68 0.70 -12.09
N ALA A 119 -0.61 0.12 -13.30
CA ALA A 119 0.56 0.18 -14.17
C ALA A 119 0.79 1.55 -14.83
N GLY A 120 -0.24 2.40 -14.95
CA GLY A 120 -0.11 3.77 -15.49
C GLY A 120 0.74 4.66 -14.58
N HIS A 121 0.47 4.64 -13.27
CA HIS A 121 1.25 5.36 -12.27
C HIS A 121 2.68 4.79 -12.11
N LEU A 122 2.83 3.45 -12.10
CA LEU A 122 4.13 2.79 -12.01
C LEU A 122 5.02 3.06 -13.24
N ARG A 123 4.47 3.00 -14.47
CA ARG A 123 5.21 3.31 -15.70
C ARG A 123 5.66 4.77 -15.75
N ASN A 124 4.82 5.70 -15.34
CA ASN A 124 5.16 7.13 -15.33
C ASN A 124 6.24 7.45 -14.27
N ARG A 125 6.18 6.85 -13.07
CA ARG A 125 7.21 7.03 -12.03
C ARG A 125 8.55 6.40 -12.42
N CYS A 126 8.58 5.13 -12.87
CA CYS A 126 9.82 4.50 -13.33
C CYS A 126 10.47 5.27 -14.49
N ARG A 127 9.66 5.79 -15.42
CA ARG A 127 10.15 6.60 -16.54
C ARG A 127 10.67 7.98 -16.08
N LYS A 128 10.11 8.56 -15.02
CA LYS A 128 10.57 9.82 -14.43
C LYS A 128 11.89 9.61 -13.67
N ALA A 129 11.97 8.59 -12.81
CA ALA A 129 13.19 8.20 -12.09
C ALA A 129 14.35 7.85 -13.03
N CYS A 130 14.10 7.10 -14.12
CA CYS A 130 15.12 6.84 -15.16
C CYS A 130 15.57 8.09 -15.92
N LYS A 131 14.74 9.13 -16.04
CA LYS A 131 15.14 10.40 -16.68
C LYS A 131 15.96 11.27 -15.73
N GLU A 132 15.66 11.24 -14.43
CA GLU A 132 16.39 11.97 -13.39
C GLU A 132 17.78 11.35 -13.15
N ALA A 133 17.89 10.02 -13.10
CA ALA A 133 19.16 9.31 -12.98
C ALA A 133 20.10 9.47 -14.19
N LYS A 134 19.58 9.90 -15.35
CA LYS A 134 20.39 10.23 -16.54
C LYS A 134 20.83 11.69 -16.61
N ARG A 135 20.33 12.55 -15.71
CA ARG A 135 20.65 13.98 -15.64
C ARG A 135 21.57 14.33 -14.47
N ALA A 136 21.74 13.42 -13.51
CA ALA A 136 22.77 13.46 -12.48
C ALA A 136 24.06 12.81 -13.01
#